data_AF-A0A0N0CYZ7-F1
#
_entry.id   AF-A0A0N0CYZ7-F1
#
_cell.length_a   1.000
_cell.length_b   1.000
_cell.length_c   1.000
_cell.angle_alpha   90.00
_cell.angle_beta   90.00
_cell.angle_gamma   90.00
#
_symmetry.space_group_name_H-M   'P 1'
#
loop_
_entity.id
_entity.type
_entity.pdbx_description
1 polymer ?
#
loop_
_entity_poly.entity_id
_entity_poly.type
_entity_poly.pdbx_seq_one_letter_code
_entity_poly.pdbx_strand_id
1 'polypeptide(L)'
;MKQFPETLEFKKKYIKANQFGMMLDDSLKQPQQINEQYIEKKIIKPAIKILDEMIAMLPLRFTQKSIQWKTKDIFILLINLESPEDEPEEIYTNHNGWEEYSLPPNTNMLYESTIKIVLEDWKFRFLNTWLVSLERTSKSNLYYKYIKKVFSQAKKCIPLVENYEKDNLQEWQKNMISLYANQIAWYTQAEENDIKKLEKALQVLEKGYQFAGFRYSEWNDRSYIHDTKVRLLLKLNRHEEAFPIVYQTLKEHTYFNDFDDLKKHADYLKWLEKQKDFEEQQKLDKQKADEAFAKLLKEKQKESQNQFVNSKHTLVKKHKNILNKIKKIQISLRLRKLYYKNGWELLRERMDDHYHDDFGLLLWSEEKIDQYEKRHEIQLPEELKVYLMEIGEMGHGYFSWGEGIIMPSENKEIEKLKKNFPITSAKIHNIGSYLDQKGWIYPDDDSGFVYLQEQGLISESANAQEMFGLPENADIFDGCMLLGYSMGQNSLYLIMNGEFEGEIWSDALQYGVESGCCFSVATRKRLKFLDFIAQSLESHRNNYSNTEDGDWM
;
A
#
# COMPACT_ATOMS: atom_id res chain seq x y z
N MET A 1 21.33 -33.26 19.67
CA MET A 1 20.99 -32.89 21.07
C MET A 1 20.27 -34.05 21.74
N LYS A 2 20.42 -34.28 23.06
CA LYS A 2 19.60 -35.30 23.75
C LYS A 2 18.17 -34.76 23.90
N GLN A 3 17.21 -35.41 23.25
CA GLN A 3 15.79 -35.08 23.34
C GLN A 3 15.28 -35.35 24.77
N PHE A 4 14.53 -34.42 25.35
CA PHE A 4 13.89 -34.64 26.65
C PHE A 4 12.73 -35.65 26.49
N PRO A 5 12.57 -36.63 27.41
CA PRO A 5 11.49 -37.61 27.32
C PRO A 5 10.09 -36.99 27.21
N GLU A 6 9.85 -35.87 27.90
CA GLU A 6 8.55 -35.18 27.82
C GLU A 6 8.30 -34.56 26.43
N THR A 7 9.35 -34.02 25.79
CA THR A 7 9.27 -33.45 24.43
C THR A 7 8.99 -34.53 23.39
N LEU A 8 9.63 -35.70 23.49
CA LEU A 8 9.36 -36.83 22.58
C LEU A 8 7.91 -37.32 22.70
N GLU A 9 7.42 -37.48 23.93
CA GLU A 9 6.03 -37.88 24.16
C GLU A 9 5.05 -36.82 23.63
N PHE A 10 5.36 -35.54 23.76
CA PHE A 10 4.56 -34.47 23.18
C PHE A 10 4.51 -34.56 21.64
N LYS A 11 5.67 -34.77 20.98
CA LYS A 11 5.74 -34.96 19.52
C LYS A 11 4.89 -36.15 19.07
N LYS A 12 4.97 -37.28 19.77
CA LYS A 12 4.14 -38.48 19.49
C LYS A 12 2.65 -38.17 19.55
N LYS A 13 2.21 -37.45 20.58
CA LYS A 13 0.82 -37.02 20.73
C LYS A 13 0.40 -36.03 19.64
N TYR A 14 1.28 -35.08 19.28
CA TYR A 14 1.04 -34.10 18.22
C TYR A 14 0.76 -34.78 16.87
N ILE A 15 1.63 -35.71 16.46
CA ILE A 15 1.47 -36.47 15.22
C ILE A 15 0.14 -37.23 15.23
N LYS A 16 -0.20 -37.87 16.35
CA LYS A 16 -1.46 -38.61 16.48
C LYS A 16 -2.70 -37.71 16.43
N ALA A 17 -2.64 -36.52 17.01
CA ALA A 17 -3.70 -35.52 16.89
C ALA A 17 -3.86 -35.04 15.43
N ASN A 18 -2.76 -34.83 14.72
CA ASN A 18 -2.76 -34.49 13.29
C ASN A 18 -3.42 -35.59 12.44
N GLN A 19 -3.09 -36.86 12.70
CA GLN A 19 -3.72 -38.01 12.03
C GLN A 19 -5.24 -38.04 12.23
N PHE A 20 -5.74 -37.72 13.43
CA PHE A 20 -7.19 -37.62 13.64
C PHE A 20 -7.84 -36.50 12.83
N GLY A 21 -7.11 -35.41 12.56
CA GLY A 21 -7.56 -34.31 11.69
C GLY A 21 -7.77 -34.82 10.27
N MET A 22 -6.76 -35.50 9.71
CA MET A 22 -6.84 -36.11 8.39
C MET A 22 -7.98 -37.14 8.30
N MET A 23 -8.11 -38.01 9.31
CA MET A 23 -9.21 -38.98 9.37
C MET A 23 -10.58 -38.31 9.41
N LEU A 24 -10.72 -37.17 10.10
CA LEU A 24 -11.97 -36.42 10.13
C LEU A 24 -12.29 -35.87 8.74
N ASP A 25 -11.33 -35.19 8.11
CA ASP A 25 -11.51 -34.60 6.78
C ASP A 25 -11.89 -35.67 5.75
N ASP A 26 -11.21 -36.82 5.76
CA ASP A 26 -11.52 -37.94 4.88
C ASP A 26 -12.92 -38.52 5.14
N SER A 27 -13.31 -38.64 6.41
CA SER A 27 -14.65 -39.14 6.79
C SER A 27 -15.77 -38.20 6.35
N LEU A 28 -15.49 -36.90 6.19
CA LEU A 28 -16.48 -35.88 5.84
C LEU A 28 -16.58 -35.59 4.33
N LYS A 29 -15.67 -36.12 3.50
CA LYS A 29 -15.72 -35.99 2.02
C LYS A 29 -16.96 -36.61 1.39
N GLN A 30 -17.62 -37.56 2.04
CA GLN A 30 -18.83 -38.24 1.54
C GLN A 30 -20.00 -38.11 2.54
N PRO A 31 -20.73 -36.98 2.53
CA PRO A 31 -21.76 -36.68 3.54
C PRO A 31 -22.88 -37.72 3.66
N GLN A 32 -23.15 -38.46 2.58
CA GLN A 32 -24.23 -39.46 2.51
C GLN A 32 -23.90 -40.77 3.24
N GLN A 33 -22.66 -40.97 3.69
CA GLN A 33 -22.19 -42.20 4.34
C GLN A 33 -21.65 -41.97 5.76
N ILE A 34 -21.99 -40.84 6.37
CA ILE A 34 -21.46 -40.47 7.68
C ILE A 34 -21.97 -41.42 8.77
N ASN A 35 -21.04 -42.21 9.34
CA ASN A 35 -21.29 -42.99 10.54
C ASN A 35 -20.98 -42.13 11.78
N GLU A 36 -22.01 -41.45 12.29
CA GLU A 36 -21.88 -40.52 13.43
C GLU A 36 -21.24 -41.16 14.66
N GLN A 37 -21.59 -42.42 14.96
CA GLN A 37 -21.04 -43.12 16.13
C GLN A 37 -19.56 -43.46 15.97
N TYR A 38 -19.15 -43.84 14.76
CA TYR A 38 -17.75 -44.09 14.44
C TYR A 38 -16.94 -42.80 14.60
N ILE A 39 -17.36 -41.70 13.96
CA ILE A 39 -16.65 -40.42 14.03
C ILE A 39 -16.56 -39.92 15.48
N GLU A 40 -17.68 -39.94 16.22
CA GLU A 40 -17.69 -39.48 17.61
C GLU A 40 -16.75 -40.31 18.51
N LYS A 41 -16.78 -41.64 18.40
CA LYS A 41 -16.04 -42.56 19.30
C LYS A 41 -14.59 -42.77 18.88
N LYS A 42 -14.29 -42.79 17.58
CA LYS A 42 -12.97 -43.17 17.05
C LYS A 42 -12.12 -41.97 16.64
N ILE A 43 -12.72 -40.81 16.39
CA ILE A 43 -11.99 -39.63 15.93
C ILE A 43 -12.13 -38.50 16.96
N ILE A 44 -13.34 -37.98 17.18
CA ILE A 44 -13.53 -36.75 17.97
C ILE A 44 -13.15 -36.94 19.44
N LYS A 45 -13.67 -37.95 20.13
CA LYS A 45 -13.34 -38.18 21.56
C LYS A 45 -11.84 -38.46 21.77
N PRO A 46 -11.19 -39.34 21.00
CA PRO A 46 -9.75 -39.57 21.11
C PRO A 46 -8.90 -38.32 20.80
N ALA A 47 -9.24 -37.55 19.77
CA ALA A 47 -8.52 -36.33 19.42
C ALA A 47 -8.56 -35.31 20.57
N ILE A 48 -9.75 -35.03 21.11
CA ILE A 48 -9.90 -34.11 22.24
C ILE A 48 -9.13 -34.59 23.47
N LYS A 49 -9.19 -35.90 23.78
CA LYS A 49 -8.43 -36.47 24.90
C LYS A 49 -6.92 -36.26 24.74
N ILE A 50 -6.37 -36.51 23.56
CA ILE A 50 -4.94 -36.31 23.29
C ILE A 50 -4.57 -34.83 23.42
N LEU A 51 -5.40 -33.92 22.91
CA LEU A 51 -5.14 -32.49 23.02
C LEU A 51 -5.19 -32.02 24.48
N ASP A 52 -6.11 -32.54 25.30
CA ASP A 52 -6.14 -32.27 26.75
C ASP A 52 -4.88 -32.78 27.45
N GLU A 53 -4.40 -33.99 27.11
CA GLU A 53 -3.13 -34.53 27.62
C GLU A 53 -1.95 -33.63 27.22
N MET A 54 -1.88 -33.18 25.96
CA MET A 54 -0.81 -32.30 25.47
C MET A 54 -0.82 -30.93 26.15
N ILE A 55 -2.00 -30.33 26.35
CA ILE A 55 -2.12 -29.06 27.08
C ILE A 55 -1.65 -29.20 28.52
N ALA A 56 -1.93 -30.35 29.17
CA ALA A 56 -1.47 -30.63 30.53
C ALA A 56 0.05 -30.83 30.65
N MET A 57 0.74 -31.08 29.53
CA MET A 57 2.21 -31.16 29.50
C MET A 57 2.90 -29.79 29.44
N LEU A 58 2.15 -28.69 29.25
CA LEU A 58 2.71 -27.34 29.18
C LEU A 58 2.93 -26.72 30.58
N PRO A 59 3.99 -25.91 30.78
CA PRO A 59 4.99 -25.49 29.78
C PRO A 59 6.04 -26.58 29.50
N LEU A 60 6.47 -26.68 28.24
CA LEU A 60 7.54 -27.57 27.79
C LEU A 60 8.83 -26.78 27.60
N ARG A 61 9.98 -27.47 27.70
CA ARG A 61 11.28 -26.85 27.41
C ARG A 61 11.57 -26.88 25.92
N PHE A 62 11.64 -25.71 25.29
CA PHE A 62 12.02 -25.55 23.90
C PHE A 62 13.52 -25.20 23.86
N THR A 63 14.35 -26.05 23.24
CA THR A 63 15.81 -25.88 23.23
C THR A 63 16.34 -25.18 21.98
N GLN A 64 15.53 -25.07 20.94
CA GLN A 64 15.92 -24.49 19.66
C GLN A 64 15.42 -23.05 19.57
N LYS A 65 16.32 -22.12 19.22
CA LYS A 65 15.97 -20.76 18.81
C LYS A 65 15.74 -20.74 17.30
N SER A 66 14.77 -19.95 16.85
CA SER A 66 14.55 -19.80 15.40
C SER A 66 15.69 -19.03 14.75
N ILE A 67 16.30 -19.59 13.69
CA ILE A 67 17.34 -18.92 12.91
C ILE A 67 16.77 -17.81 12.03
N GLN A 68 15.47 -17.83 11.72
CA GLN A 68 14.78 -16.76 10.99
C GLN A 68 14.71 -15.47 11.84
N TRP A 69 14.68 -15.60 13.17
CA TRP A 69 14.46 -14.49 14.09
C TRP A 69 15.64 -14.27 15.04
N LYS A 70 16.88 -14.24 14.51
CA LYS A 70 18.13 -14.15 15.30
C LYS A 70 18.16 -13.05 16.35
N THR A 71 17.43 -11.95 16.13
CA THR A 71 17.39 -10.77 17.02
C THR A 71 16.32 -10.85 18.12
N LYS A 72 15.45 -11.85 18.10
CA LYS A 72 14.39 -12.05 19.10
C LYS A 72 14.61 -13.39 19.79
N ASP A 73 14.49 -13.45 21.12
CA ASP A 73 14.56 -14.70 21.89
C ASP A 73 13.29 -15.56 21.67
N ILE A 74 13.10 -16.04 20.44
CA ILE A 74 11.98 -16.86 20.02
C ILE A 74 12.41 -18.33 20.00
N PHE A 75 11.80 -19.11 20.90
CA PHE A 75 12.02 -20.53 21.00
C PHE A 75 10.95 -21.31 20.21
N ILE A 76 11.41 -22.29 19.44
CA ILE A 76 10.60 -23.12 18.56
C ILE A 76 10.76 -24.61 18.87
N LEU A 77 9.74 -25.37 18.50
CA LEU A 77 9.74 -26.83 18.48
C LEU A 77 9.38 -27.29 17.07
N LEU A 78 10.33 -27.94 16.41
CA LEU A 78 10.11 -28.55 15.10
C LEU A 78 9.70 -30.02 15.27
N ILE A 79 8.67 -30.43 14.54
CA ILE A 79 8.08 -31.77 14.61
C ILE A 79 7.99 -32.34 13.20
N ASN A 80 8.75 -33.40 12.91
CA ASN A 80 8.53 -34.20 11.72
C ASN A 80 7.26 -35.05 11.90
N LEU A 81 6.30 -34.89 11.00
CA LEU A 81 4.99 -35.56 11.04
C LEU A 81 5.06 -37.07 10.73
N GLU A 82 6.15 -37.54 10.14
CA GLU A 82 6.37 -38.96 9.82
C GLU A 82 7.11 -39.70 10.95
N SER A 83 7.98 -39.02 11.68
CA SER A 83 8.85 -39.61 12.70
C SER A 83 9.02 -38.67 13.91
N PRO A 84 8.43 -38.98 15.09
CA PRO A 84 8.55 -38.13 16.27
C PRO A 84 9.96 -38.12 16.89
N GLU A 85 10.76 -39.15 16.60
CA GLU A 85 12.17 -39.25 17.00
C GLU A 85 13.10 -38.40 16.13
N ASP A 86 12.63 -37.95 14.95
CA ASP A 86 13.40 -37.09 14.08
C ASP A 86 13.45 -35.64 14.61
N GLU A 87 14.63 -35.02 14.48
CA GLU A 87 14.93 -33.68 14.97
C GLU A 87 15.29 -32.79 13.78
N PRO A 88 14.28 -32.33 13.00
CA PRO A 88 14.53 -31.45 11.86
C PRO A 88 15.12 -30.11 12.32
N GLU A 89 15.89 -29.48 11.44
CA GLU A 89 16.53 -28.17 11.66
C GLU A 89 16.07 -27.17 10.58
N GLU A 90 16.04 -25.87 10.92
CA GLU A 90 15.80 -24.82 9.93
C GLU A 90 16.99 -24.73 8.96
N ILE A 91 16.71 -24.50 7.68
CA ILE A 91 17.71 -24.37 6.61
C ILE A 91 17.82 -22.89 6.22
N TYR A 92 19.04 -22.37 6.17
CA TYR A 92 19.35 -21.02 5.68
C TYR A 92 20.11 -21.10 4.36
N THR A 93 19.64 -20.38 3.35
CA THR A 93 20.30 -20.22 2.05
C THR A 93 20.49 -18.73 1.73
N ASN A 94 21.64 -18.36 1.16
CA ASN A 94 21.92 -17.00 0.71
C ASN A 94 22.17 -17.02 -0.81
N HIS A 95 21.31 -16.35 -1.56
CA HIS A 95 21.41 -16.24 -3.01
C HIS A 95 21.57 -14.76 -3.38
N ASN A 96 22.78 -14.35 -3.80
CA ASN A 96 23.08 -12.99 -4.26
C ASN A 96 22.67 -11.88 -3.25
N GLY A 97 22.87 -12.11 -1.95
CA GLY A 97 22.51 -11.15 -0.90
C GLY A 97 21.08 -11.29 -0.38
N TRP A 98 20.27 -12.20 -0.96
CA TRP A 98 18.94 -12.54 -0.46
C TRP A 98 19.01 -13.69 0.53
N GLU A 99 18.51 -13.46 1.74
CA GLU A 99 18.39 -14.49 2.79
C GLU A 99 17.07 -15.27 2.64
N GLU A 100 17.15 -16.58 2.51
CA GLU A 100 16.01 -17.48 2.48
C GLU A 100 16.09 -18.47 3.65
N TYR A 101 14.93 -18.73 4.26
CA TYR A 101 14.76 -19.62 5.40
C TYR A 101 13.68 -20.64 5.08
N SER A 102 14.01 -21.94 5.13
CA SER A 102 13.08 -23.02 4.79
C SER A 102 13.07 -24.12 5.86
N LEU A 103 11.94 -24.84 5.96
CA LEU A 103 11.80 -26.02 6.79
C LEU A 103 11.90 -27.30 5.92
N PRO A 104 12.45 -28.40 6.43
CA PRO A 104 12.38 -29.70 5.75
C PRO A 104 10.93 -30.13 5.47
N PRO A 105 10.68 -30.94 4.43
CA PRO A 105 9.35 -31.50 4.17
C PRO A 105 8.75 -32.18 5.41
N ASN A 106 7.43 -32.19 5.51
CA ASN A 106 6.69 -32.81 6.62
C ASN A 106 7.03 -32.26 8.02
N THR A 107 7.60 -31.06 8.12
CA THR A 107 7.96 -30.44 9.41
C THR A 107 6.95 -29.36 9.79
N ASN A 108 6.36 -29.50 10.98
CA ASN A 108 5.58 -28.43 11.61
C ASN A 108 6.43 -27.68 12.63
N MET A 109 6.31 -26.35 12.62
CA MET A 109 6.95 -25.46 13.59
C MET A 109 5.92 -24.94 14.60
N LEU A 110 6.22 -25.13 15.89
CA LEU A 110 5.43 -24.58 17.00
C LEU A 110 6.26 -23.56 17.76
N TYR A 111 5.64 -22.48 18.20
CA TYR A 111 6.29 -21.46 19.04
C TYR A 111 5.91 -21.67 20.49
N GLU A 112 6.89 -21.53 21.39
CA GLU A 112 6.67 -21.68 22.84
C GLU A 112 5.57 -20.71 23.32
N SER A 113 5.59 -19.50 22.80
CA SER A 113 4.63 -18.44 23.17
C SER A 113 3.20 -18.77 22.76
N THR A 114 2.97 -19.43 21.62
CA THR A 114 1.61 -19.61 21.07
C THR A 114 1.09 -21.04 21.12
N ILE A 115 1.90 -22.03 21.51
CA ILE A 115 1.52 -23.45 21.46
C ILE A 115 0.22 -23.77 22.21
N LYS A 116 -0.03 -23.13 23.35
CA LYS A 116 -1.28 -23.31 24.10
C LYS A 116 -2.50 -22.85 23.30
N ILE A 117 -2.40 -21.72 22.59
CA ILE A 117 -3.47 -21.19 21.73
C ILE A 117 -3.73 -22.19 20.60
N VAL A 118 -2.67 -22.67 19.94
CA VAL A 118 -2.78 -23.61 18.82
C VAL A 118 -3.51 -24.89 19.24
N LEU A 119 -3.17 -25.47 20.39
CA LEU A 119 -3.81 -26.70 20.86
C LEU A 119 -5.29 -26.49 21.25
N GLU A 120 -5.63 -25.36 21.88
CA GLU A 120 -7.02 -25.04 22.21
C GLU A 120 -7.85 -24.69 20.96
N ASP A 121 -7.23 -24.07 19.95
CA ASP A 121 -7.85 -23.86 18.63
C ASP A 121 -8.11 -25.18 17.91
N TRP A 122 -7.15 -26.12 17.92
CA TRP A 122 -7.37 -27.45 17.33
C TRP A 122 -8.57 -28.15 17.96
N LYS A 123 -8.71 -28.10 19.29
CA LYS A 123 -9.91 -28.61 19.97
C LYS A 123 -11.18 -27.95 19.46
N PHE A 124 -11.16 -26.62 19.30
CA PHE A 124 -12.29 -25.90 18.73
C PHE A 124 -12.58 -26.38 17.31
N ARG A 125 -11.58 -26.50 16.43
CA ARG A 125 -11.76 -26.94 15.04
C ARG A 125 -12.34 -28.34 14.94
N PHE A 126 -11.83 -29.31 15.71
CA PHE A 126 -12.42 -30.66 15.76
C PHE A 126 -13.90 -30.62 16.14
N LEU A 127 -14.26 -29.85 17.17
CA LEU A 127 -15.65 -29.74 17.63
C LEU A 127 -16.52 -29.01 16.60
N ASN A 128 -16.01 -27.93 16.00
CA ASN A 128 -16.73 -27.08 15.07
C ASN A 128 -16.98 -27.78 13.73
N THR A 129 -15.94 -28.37 13.14
CA THR A 129 -16.06 -29.14 11.90
C THR A 129 -17.06 -30.28 12.07
N TRP A 130 -17.03 -30.96 13.21
CA TRP A 130 -18.01 -32.01 13.50
C TRP A 130 -19.43 -31.46 13.65
N LEU A 131 -19.60 -30.33 14.35
CA LEU A 131 -20.90 -29.69 14.52
C LEU A 131 -21.52 -29.26 13.19
N VAL A 132 -20.75 -28.59 12.32
CA VAL A 132 -21.20 -28.17 10.98
C VAL A 132 -21.61 -29.38 10.13
N SER A 133 -20.90 -30.50 10.24
CA SER A 133 -21.29 -31.74 9.56
C SER A 133 -22.62 -32.29 10.06
N LEU A 134 -22.84 -32.30 11.38
CA LEU A 134 -24.10 -32.76 11.98
C LEU A 134 -25.28 -31.87 11.57
N GLU A 135 -25.06 -30.56 11.49
CA GLU A 135 -26.06 -29.58 11.04
C GLU A 135 -26.56 -29.87 9.62
N ARG A 136 -25.64 -30.24 8.72
CA ARG A 136 -25.93 -30.51 7.31
C ARG A 136 -26.61 -31.86 7.06
N THR A 137 -26.41 -32.84 7.93
CA THR A 137 -26.80 -34.23 7.65
C THR A 137 -28.03 -34.70 8.41
N SER A 138 -28.12 -34.44 9.72
CA SER A 138 -29.12 -35.10 10.56
C SER A 138 -29.78 -34.20 11.60
N LYS A 139 -29.10 -33.12 12.03
CA LYS A 139 -29.48 -32.35 13.24
C LYS A 139 -29.86 -33.27 14.42
N SER A 140 -29.12 -34.36 14.60
CA SER A 140 -29.41 -35.40 15.60
C SER A 140 -29.23 -34.93 17.05
N ASN A 141 -29.52 -35.78 18.04
CA ASN A 141 -29.21 -35.46 19.45
C ASN A 141 -27.73 -35.14 19.69
N LEU A 142 -26.82 -35.61 18.82
CA LEU A 142 -25.41 -35.24 18.88
C LEU A 142 -25.19 -33.77 18.50
N TYR A 143 -25.96 -33.20 17.58
CA TYR A 143 -25.87 -31.79 17.20
C TYR A 143 -26.05 -30.89 18.44
N TYR A 144 -27.15 -31.03 19.17
CA TYR A 144 -27.43 -30.25 20.39
C TYR A 144 -26.39 -30.46 21.51
N LYS A 145 -25.85 -31.68 21.62
CA LYS A 145 -24.76 -31.98 22.56
C LYS A 145 -23.48 -31.22 22.20
N TYR A 146 -23.14 -31.14 20.91
CA TYR A 146 -21.91 -30.54 20.44
C TYR A 146 -21.96 -29.01 20.32
N ILE A 147 -23.13 -28.40 20.11
CA ILE A 147 -23.30 -26.93 20.22
C ILE A 147 -22.75 -26.43 21.56
N LYS A 148 -23.17 -27.04 22.67
CA LYS A 148 -22.72 -26.65 24.02
C LYS A 148 -21.20 -26.79 24.19
N LYS A 149 -20.59 -27.80 23.57
CA LYS A 149 -19.14 -28.02 23.61
C LYS A 149 -18.38 -26.98 22.79
N VAL A 150 -18.83 -26.69 21.57
CA VAL A 150 -18.26 -25.63 20.72
C VAL A 150 -18.34 -24.28 21.44
N PHE A 151 -19.48 -23.96 22.06
CA PHE A 151 -19.64 -22.72 22.82
C PHE A 151 -18.67 -22.62 23.99
N SER A 152 -18.57 -23.68 24.78
CA SER A 152 -17.65 -23.71 25.91
C SER A 152 -16.20 -23.54 25.45
N GLN A 153 -15.82 -24.19 24.35
CA GLN A 153 -14.46 -24.10 23.82
C GLN A 153 -14.18 -22.71 23.21
N ALA A 154 -15.09 -22.16 22.41
CA ALA A 154 -14.97 -20.82 21.82
C ALA A 154 -14.78 -19.74 22.90
N LYS A 155 -15.61 -19.77 23.95
CA LYS A 155 -15.49 -18.84 25.10
C LYS A 155 -14.18 -19.00 25.85
N LYS A 156 -13.60 -20.20 25.85
CA LYS A 156 -12.28 -20.47 26.42
C LYS A 156 -11.16 -19.91 25.54
N CYS A 157 -11.28 -20.03 24.22
CA CYS A 157 -10.25 -19.60 23.27
C CYS A 157 -10.16 -18.07 23.12
N ILE A 158 -11.28 -17.35 23.07
CA ILE A 158 -11.31 -15.88 22.90
C ILE A 158 -10.32 -15.14 23.83
N PRO A 159 -10.37 -15.31 25.17
CA PRO A 159 -9.45 -14.59 26.06
C PRO A 159 -7.98 -15.03 25.89
N LEU A 160 -7.71 -16.26 25.43
CA LEU A 160 -6.33 -16.69 25.16
C LEU A 160 -5.71 -15.91 24.00
N VAL A 161 -6.51 -15.55 23.01
CA VAL A 161 -6.07 -14.75 21.86
C VAL A 161 -6.06 -13.25 22.20
N GLU A 162 -7.09 -12.75 22.89
CA GLU A 162 -7.22 -11.32 23.25
C GLU A 162 -6.15 -10.83 24.25
N ASN A 163 -5.51 -11.72 25.01
CA ASN A 163 -4.45 -11.37 25.95
C ASN A 163 -3.14 -10.96 25.26
N TYR A 164 -3.01 -11.13 23.94
CA TYR A 164 -1.96 -10.52 23.15
C TYR A 164 -2.36 -9.09 22.84
N GLU A 165 -1.43 -8.13 23.02
CA GLU A 165 -1.65 -6.68 22.83
C GLU A 165 -2.60 -6.41 21.65
N LYS A 166 -3.78 -5.86 21.94
CA LYS A 166 -4.90 -5.73 20.99
C LYS A 166 -4.52 -5.07 19.66
N ASP A 167 -3.49 -4.22 19.67
CA ASP A 167 -3.05 -3.46 18.51
C ASP A 167 -2.05 -4.24 17.61
N ASN A 168 -1.61 -5.44 18.02
CA ASN A 168 -0.59 -6.25 17.34
C ASN A 168 -1.04 -7.69 17.02
N LEU A 169 -2.35 -7.95 16.90
CA LEU A 169 -2.84 -9.28 16.52
C LEU A 169 -2.43 -9.64 15.09
N GLN A 170 -1.83 -10.82 14.94
CA GLN A 170 -1.50 -11.41 13.64
C GLN A 170 -2.77 -11.85 12.90
N GLU A 171 -2.70 -11.96 11.58
CA GLU A 171 -3.90 -12.22 10.75
C GLU A 171 -4.60 -13.55 11.08
N TRP A 172 -3.83 -14.59 11.42
CA TRP A 172 -4.40 -15.87 11.86
C TRP A 172 -5.12 -15.77 13.22
N GLN A 173 -4.69 -14.87 14.11
CA GLN A 173 -5.35 -14.63 15.40
C GLN A 173 -6.68 -13.90 15.20
N LYS A 174 -6.71 -12.91 14.30
CA LYS A 174 -7.94 -12.24 13.89
C LYS A 174 -8.94 -13.25 13.31
N ASN A 175 -8.48 -14.13 12.41
CA ASN A 175 -9.28 -15.24 11.85
C ASN A 175 -9.90 -16.13 12.94
N MET A 176 -9.12 -16.50 13.97
CA MET A 176 -9.61 -17.30 15.09
C MET A 176 -10.71 -16.57 15.88
N ILE A 177 -10.51 -15.30 16.25
CA ILE A 177 -11.51 -14.53 16.99
C ILE A 177 -12.80 -14.39 16.19
N SER A 178 -12.73 -14.03 14.90
CA SER A 178 -13.90 -13.92 14.03
C SER A 178 -14.67 -15.25 13.97
N LEU A 179 -13.96 -16.38 13.81
CA LEU A 179 -14.60 -17.69 13.77
C LEU A 179 -15.25 -18.07 15.10
N TYR A 180 -14.58 -17.88 16.24
CA TYR A 180 -15.14 -18.17 17.56
C TYR A 180 -16.40 -17.35 17.85
N ALA A 181 -16.31 -16.05 17.58
CA ALA A 181 -17.40 -15.11 17.78
C ALA A 181 -18.59 -15.45 16.89
N ASN A 182 -18.32 -15.78 15.61
CA ASN A 182 -19.33 -16.21 14.67
C ASN A 182 -20.08 -17.45 15.13
N GLN A 183 -19.37 -18.51 15.55
CA GLN A 183 -20.03 -19.75 15.97
C GLN A 183 -20.92 -19.54 17.20
N ILE A 184 -20.46 -18.74 18.17
CA ILE A 184 -21.29 -18.36 19.32
C ILE A 184 -22.57 -17.66 18.85
N ALA A 185 -22.45 -16.69 17.95
CA ALA A 185 -23.58 -15.92 17.48
C ALA A 185 -24.54 -16.71 16.57
N TRP A 186 -24.02 -17.48 15.62
CA TRP A 186 -24.79 -18.27 14.66
C TRP A 186 -25.73 -19.25 15.37
N TYR A 187 -25.20 -20.06 16.28
CA TYR A 187 -26.04 -21.03 16.97
C TYR A 187 -26.90 -20.38 18.06
N THR A 188 -26.48 -19.24 18.64
CA THR A 188 -27.36 -18.52 19.57
C THR A 188 -28.56 -17.93 18.83
N GLN A 189 -28.35 -17.31 17.67
CA GLN A 189 -29.46 -16.78 16.87
C GLN A 189 -30.37 -17.91 16.35
N ALA A 190 -29.82 -19.08 16.01
CA ALA A 190 -30.64 -20.19 15.53
C ALA A 190 -31.55 -20.79 16.62
N GLU A 191 -31.04 -20.95 17.85
CA GLU A 191 -31.68 -21.79 18.88
C GLU A 191 -32.32 -21.01 20.04
N GLU A 192 -32.06 -19.70 20.18
CA GLU A 192 -32.48 -18.91 21.34
C GLU A 192 -33.43 -17.77 20.96
N ASN A 193 -34.43 -17.49 21.81
CA ASN A 193 -35.37 -16.38 21.63
C ASN A 193 -35.28 -15.33 22.76
N ASP A 194 -34.54 -15.61 23.84
CA ASP A 194 -34.26 -14.64 24.89
C ASP A 194 -33.38 -13.50 24.36
N ILE A 195 -33.99 -12.31 24.24
CA ILE A 195 -33.35 -11.07 23.80
C ILE A 195 -32.05 -10.80 24.57
N LYS A 196 -31.99 -11.06 25.89
CA LYS A 196 -30.77 -10.79 26.68
C LYS A 196 -29.62 -11.70 26.27
N LYS A 197 -29.90 -12.93 25.83
CA LYS A 197 -28.87 -13.85 25.36
C LYS A 197 -28.45 -13.52 23.93
N LEU A 198 -29.39 -13.11 23.08
CA LEU A 198 -29.12 -12.62 21.73
C LEU A 198 -28.23 -11.35 21.76
N GLU A 199 -28.51 -10.39 22.64
CA GLU A 199 -27.67 -9.20 22.83
C GLU A 199 -26.26 -9.54 23.33
N LYS A 200 -26.13 -10.49 24.26
CA LYS A 200 -24.81 -10.98 24.68
C LYS A 200 -24.05 -11.65 23.54
N ALA A 201 -24.75 -12.41 22.69
CA ALA A 201 -24.12 -13.01 21.51
C ALA A 201 -23.70 -11.94 20.50
N LEU A 202 -24.49 -10.89 20.32
CA LEU A 202 -24.14 -9.76 19.45
C LEU A 202 -22.88 -9.04 19.95
N GLN A 203 -22.77 -8.78 21.26
CA GLN A 203 -21.55 -8.19 21.85
C GLN A 203 -20.30 -9.02 21.59
N VAL A 204 -20.41 -10.35 21.62
CA VAL A 204 -19.31 -11.25 21.27
C VAL A 204 -19.03 -11.19 19.77
N LEU A 205 -20.07 -11.18 18.94
CA LEU A 205 -19.95 -11.10 17.49
C LEU A 205 -19.24 -9.82 17.04
N GLU A 206 -19.55 -8.67 17.64
CA GLU A 206 -18.93 -7.39 17.30
C GLU A 206 -17.41 -7.40 17.46
N LYS A 207 -16.90 -8.12 18.48
CA LYS A 207 -15.45 -8.32 18.67
C LYS A 207 -14.80 -9.09 17.54
N GLY A 208 -15.51 -10.04 16.92
CA GLY A 208 -15.04 -10.75 15.73
C GLY A 208 -15.24 -9.94 14.45
N TYR A 209 -16.33 -9.16 14.39
CA TYR A 209 -16.74 -8.38 13.24
C TYR A 209 -15.82 -7.19 12.97
N GLN A 210 -15.17 -6.62 14.00
CA GLN A 210 -14.18 -5.54 13.80
C GLN A 210 -12.98 -5.96 12.93
N PHE A 211 -12.75 -7.27 12.78
CA PHE A 211 -11.72 -7.82 11.90
C PHE A 211 -12.28 -8.31 10.55
N ALA A 212 -13.60 -8.23 10.36
CA ALA A 212 -14.26 -8.52 9.10
C ALA A 212 -14.18 -7.28 8.22
N GLY A 213 -13.26 -7.31 7.28
CA GLY A 213 -13.10 -6.21 6.34
C GLY A 213 -13.80 -6.49 5.02
N PHE A 214 -14.09 -5.41 4.30
CA PHE A 214 -14.73 -5.41 2.99
C PHE A 214 -13.71 -5.41 1.84
N ARG A 215 -12.40 -5.42 2.16
CA ARG A 215 -11.34 -5.59 1.16
C ARG A 215 -11.30 -7.05 0.72
N TYR A 216 -10.94 -7.29 -0.54
CA TYR A 216 -10.95 -8.63 -1.14
C TYR A 216 -10.22 -9.71 -0.30
N SER A 217 -9.07 -9.38 0.29
CA SER A 217 -8.28 -10.28 1.13
C SER A 217 -8.95 -10.62 2.47
N GLU A 218 -9.74 -9.69 3.03
CA GLU A 218 -10.43 -9.86 4.32
C GLU A 218 -11.79 -10.53 4.15
N TRP A 219 -12.44 -10.26 3.00
CA TRP A 219 -13.74 -10.79 2.64
C TRP A 219 -13.73 -12.32 2.44
N ASN A 220 -12.79 -12.83 1.65
CA ASN A 220 -12.77 -14.26 1.27
C ASN A 220 -12.64 -15.19 2.49
N ASP A 221 -11.97 -14.75 3.55
CA ASP A 221 -11.72 -15.56 4.74
C ASP A 221 -12.80 -15.43 5.83
N ARG A 222 -13.61 -14.36 5.81
CA ARG A 222 -14.51 -13.99 6.93
C ARG A 222 -15.92 -13.60 6.51
N SER A 223 -16.30 -13.70 5.24
CA SER A 223 -17.62 -13.28 4.72
C SER A 223 -18.82 -13.83 5.52
N TYR A 224 -18.71 -15.05 6.06
CA TYR A 224 -19.74 -15.70 6.90
C TYR A 224 -20.21 -14.86 8.10
N ILE A 225 -19.36 -13.97 8.62
CA ILE A 225 -19.67 -13.18 9.82
C ILE A 225 -20.64 -12.02 9.51
N HIS A 226 -20.66 -11.55 8.26
CA HIS A 226 -21.63 -10.57 7.79
C HIS A 226 -23.04 -11.16 7.81
N ASP A 227 -23.20 -12.40 7.30
CA ASP A 227 -24.50 -13.09 7.35
C ASP A 227 -24.96 -13.29 8.79
N THR A 228 -24.11 -13.86 9.63
CA THR A 228 -24.45 -14.08 11.04
C THR A 228 -24.85 -12.79 11.77
N LYS A 229 -24.15 -11.68 11.51
CA LYS A 229 -24.48 -10.38 12.12
C LYS A 229 -25.82 -9.87 11.65
N VAL A 230 -26.09 -9.92 10.34
CA VAL A 230 -27.38 -9.51 9.77
C VAL A 230 -28.51 -10.37 10.35
N ARG A 231 -28.39 -11.69 10.35
CA ARG A 231 -29.40 -12.61 10.90
C ARG A 231 -29.71 -12.30 12.37
N LEU A 232 -28.67 -12.07 13.18
CA LEU A 232 -28.82 -11.75 14.59
C LEU A 232 -29.48 -10.38 14.81
N LEU A 233 -29.08 -9.35 14.06
CA LEU A 233 -29.68 -8.01 14.13
C LEU A 233 -31.15 -8.03 13.70
N LEU A 234 -31.48 -8.75 12.63
CA LEU A 234 -32.87 -8.95 12.19
C LEU A 234 -33.69 -9.66 13.26
N LYS A 235 -33.14 -10.69 13.91
CA LYS A 235 -33.80 -11.37 15.03
C LYS A 235 -34.05 -10.45 16.23
N LEU A 236 -33.21 -9.43 16.41
CA LEU A 236 -33.35 -8.36 17.41
C LEU A 236 -34.24 -7.19 16.94
N ASN A 237 -34.85 -7.26 15.75
CA ASN A 237 -35.60 -6.18 15.10
C ASN A 237 -34.80 -4.89 14.83
N ARG A 238 -33.48 -4.99 14.66
CA ARG A 238 -32.56 -3.85 14.40
C ARG A 238 -32.29 -3.66 12.91
N HIS A 239 -33.36 -3.42 12.15
CA HIS A 239 -33.33 -3.31 10.68
C HIS A 239 -32.37 -2.24 10.15
N GLU A 240 -32.35 -1.07 10.79
CA GLU A 240 -31.49 0.07 10.39
C GLU A 240 -29.99 -0.22 10.54
N GLU A 241 -29.61 -1.23 11.33
CA GLU A 241 -28.22 -1.67 11.46
C GLU A 241 -27.90 -2.87 10.55
N ALA A 242 -28.90 -3.73 10.30
CA ALA A 242 -28.74 -4.91 9.47
C ALA A 242 -28.67 -4.57 7.97
N PHE A 243 -29.58 -3.74 7.48
CA PHE A 243 -29.72 -3.46 6.04
C PHE A 243 -28.53 -2.73 5.41
N PRO A 244 -27.83 -1.79 6.08
CA PRO A 244 -26.58 -1.24 5.56
C PRO A 244 -25.52 -2.31 5.28
N ILE A 245 -25.43 -3.35 6.12
CA ILE A 245 -24.46 -4.45 5.93
C ILE A 245 -24.83 -5.28 4.69
N VAL A 246 -26.13 -5.58 4.51
CA VAL A 246 -26.64 -6.28 3.31
C VAL A 246 -26.34 -5.45 2.06
N TYR A 247 -26.64 -4.16 2.10
CA TYR A 247 -26.43 -3.26 0.98
C TYR A 247 -24.96 -3.17 0.57
N GLN A 248 -24.07 -2.93 1.53
CA GLN A 248 -22.63 -2.85 1.27
C GLN A 248 -22.09 -4.17 0.71
N THR A 249 -22.48 -5.30 1.34
CA THR A 249 -22.10 -6.64 0.89
C THR A 249 -22.52 -6.89 -0.56
N LEU A 250 -23.77 -6.58 -0.93
CA LEU A 250 -24.26 -6.82 -2.29
C LEU A 250 -23.69 -5.84 -3.32
N LYS A 251 -23.21 -4.66 -2.89
CA LYS A 251 -22.55 -3.69 -3.75
C LYS A 251 -21.13 -4.12 -4.13
N GLU A 252 -20.38 -4.68 -3.18
CA GLU A 252 -19.01 -5.14 -3.39
C GLU A 252 -18.95 -6.59 -3.90
N HIS A 253 -19.92 -7.41 -3.50
CA HIS A 253 -20.00 -8.83 -3.80
C HIS A 253 -21.40 -9.20 -4.29
N THR A 254 -21.73 -8.80 -5.52
CA THR A 254 -23.06 -8.95 -6.15
C THR A 254 -23.61 -10.38 -6.13
N TYR A 255 -22.72 -11.37 -6.14
CA TYR A 255 -23.05 -12.81 -6.15
C TYR A 255 -22.97 -13.46 -4.76
N PHE A 256 -23.01 -12.69 -3.67
CA PHE A 256 -23.07 -13.27 -2.33
C PHE A 256 -24.44 -13.92 -2.08
N ASN A 257 -24.45 -15.26 -2.09
CA ASN A 257 -25.68 -16.06 -2.11
C ASN A 257 -26.37 -16.14 -0.72
N ASP A 258 -25.64 -15.93 0.38
CA ASP A 258 -26.21 -16.04 1.73
C ASP A 258 -27.26 -14.95 2.03
N PHE A 259 -27.35 -13.92 1.18
CA PHE A 259 -28.37 -12.86 1.22
C PHE A 259 -29.44 -12.95 0.13
N ASP A 260 -29.56 -14.08 -0.58
CA ASP A 260 -30.55 -14.22 -1.66
C ASP A 260 -32.00 -14.11 -1.18
N ASP A 261 -32.29 -14.51 0.05
CA ASP A 261 -33.59 -14.32 0.68
C ASP A 261 -33.81 -12.84 1.06
N LEU A 262 -32.78 -12.16 1.56
CA LEU A 262 -32.86 -10.75 1.96
C LEU A 262 -33.05 -9.80 0.76
N LYS A 263 -32.54 -10.15 -0.43
CA LYS A 263 -32.83 -9.43 -1.69
C LYS A 263 -34.32 -9.30 -1.97
N LYS A 264 -35.14 -10.22 -1.44
CA LYS A 264 -36.61 -10.25 -1.61
C LYS A 264 -37.37 -9.82 -0.36
N HIS A 265 -36.67 -9.46 0.72
CA HIS A 265 -37.30 -9.09 1.98
C HIS A 265 -37.98 -7.72 1.87
N ALA A 266 -39.28 -7.65 2.19
CA ALA A 266 -40.10 -6.46 1.98
C ALA A 266 -39.55 -5.21 2.69
N ASP A 267 -39.06 -5.36 3.93
CA ASP A 267 -38.50 -4.23 4.67
C ASP A 267 -37.14 -3.79 4.14
N TYR A 268 -36.35 -4.71 3.60
CA TYR A 268 -35.08 -4.36 2.95
C TYR A 268 -35.34 -3.58 1.66
N LEU A 269 -36.32 -4.00 0.85
CA LEU A 269 -36.69 -3.29 -0.38
C LEU A 269 -37.19 -1.87 -0.10
N LYS A 270 -38.00 -1.67 0.95
CA LYS A 270 -38.43 -0.33 1.40
C LYS A 270 -37.25 0.53 1.88
N TRP A 271 -36.32 -0.06 2.61
CA TRP A 271 -35.11 0.64 3.06
C TRP A 271 -34.22 1.03 1.87
N LEU A 272 -34.06 0.11 0.90
CA LEU A 272 -33.25 0.31 -0.30
C LEU A 272 -33.78 1.44 -1.18
N GLU A 273 -35.10 1.61 -1.28
CA GLU A 273 -35.72 2.73 -2.00
C GLU A 273 -35.33 4.07 -1.36
N LYS A 274 -35.48 4.21 -0.04
CA LYS A 274 -35.04 5.42 0.69
C LYS A 274 -33.55 5.69 0.53
N GLN A 275 -32.73 4.63 0.55
CA GLN A 275 -31.29 4.77 0.39
C GLN A 275 -30.93 5.26 -1.01
N LYS A 276 -31.63 4.80 -2.05
CA LYS A 276 -31.43 5.30 -3.43
C LYS A 276 -31.79 6.77 -3.56
N ASP A 277 -32.91 7.20 -2.97
CA ASP A 277 -33.31 8.61 -2.97
C ASP A 277 -32.24 9.49 -2.28
N PHE A 278 -31.69 9.00 -1.16
CA PHE A 278 -30.61 9.67 -0.45
C PHE A 278 -29.30 9.74 -1.25
N GLU A 279 -28.92 8.65 -1.93
CA GLU A 279 -27.73 8.63 -2.80
C GLU A 279 -27.91 9.53 -4.03
N GLU A 280 -29.11 9.60 -4.62
CA GLU A 280 -29.42 10.49 -5.73
C GLU A 280 -29.33 11.95 -5.30
N GLN A 281 -29.87 12.28 -4.11
CA GLN A 281 -29.76 13.61 -3.53
C GLN A 281 -28.29 13.98 -3.26
N GLN A 282 -27.49 13.09 -2.68
CA GLN A 282 -26.06 13.31 -2.50
C GLN A 282 -25.32 13.53 -3.82
N LYS A 283 -25.67 12.79 -4.87
CA LYS A 283 -25.09 12.96 -6.20
C LYS A 283 -25.44 14.33 -6.78
N LEU A 284 -26.68 14.78 -6.61
CA LEU A 284 -27.13 16.10 -7.05
C LEU A 284 -26.40 17.22 -6.28
N ASP A 285 -26.24 17.06 -4.97
CA ASP A 285 -25.54 18.05 -4.14
C ASP A 285 -24.04 18.10 -4.46
N LYS A 286 -23.42 16.94 -4.74
CA LYS A 286 -22.06 16.88 -5.26
C LYS A 286 -21.93 17.59 -6.61
N GLN A 287 -22.86 17.37 -7.54
CA GLN A 287 -22.86 18.06 -8.84
C GLN A 287 -22.95 19.58 -8.68
N LYS A 288 -23.85 20.08 -7.80
CA LYS A 288 -23.94 21.52 -7.50
C LYS A 288 -22.63 22.06 -6.90
N ALA A 289 -21.99 21.31 -6.01
CA ALA A 289 -20.70 21.69 -5.44
C ALA A 289 -19.59 21.73 -6.50
N ASP A 290 -19.53 20.75 -7.40
CA ASP A 290 -18.58 20.69 -8.52
C ASP A 290 -18.78 21.89 -9.48
N GLU A 291 -20.02 22.25 -9.79
CA GLU A 291 -20.35 23.41 -10.63
C GLU A 291 -19.92 24.73 -9.97
N ALA A 292 -20.19 24.89 -8.67
CA ALA A 292 -19.78 26.05 -7.90
C ALA A 292 -18.26 26.18 -7.83
N PHE A 293 -17.56 25.06 -7.62
CA PHE A 293 -16.10 24.99 -7.66
C PHE A 293 -15.54 25.38 -9.03
N ALA A 294 -16.12 24.85 -10.12
CA ALA A 294 -15.70 25.18 -11.47
C ALA A 294 -15.85 26.69 -11.78
N LYS A 295 -16.91 27.32 -11.25
CA LYS A 295 -17.13 28.78 -11.37
C LYS A 295 -16.06 29.57 -10.61
N LEU A 296 -15.82 29.24 -9.34
CA LEU A 296 -14.78 29.87 -8.52
C LEU A 296 -13.40 29.74 -9.16
N LEU A 297 -13.06 28.55 -9.66
CA LEU A 297 -11.80 28.30 -10.34
C LEU A 297 -11.62 29.22 -11.55
N LYS A 298 -12.66 29.36 -12.39
CA LYS A 298 -12.62 30.29 -13.55
C LYS A 298 -12.46 31.74 -13.11
N GLU A 299 -13.16 32.17 -12.07
CA GLU A 299 -13.07 33.53 -11.51
C GLU A 299 -11.66 33.83 -11.02
N LYS A 300 -11.09 32.95 -10.18
CA LYS A 300 -9.72 33.10 -9.64
C LYS A 300 -8.65 33.08 -10.72
N GLN A 301 -8.79 32.21 -11.72
CA GLN A 301 -7.88 32.20 -12.87
C GLN A 301 -7.95 33.50 -13.67
N LYS A 302 -9.14 34.07 -13.85
CA LYS A 302 -9.33 35.36 -14.55
C LYS A 302 -8.75 36.53 -13.74
N GLU A 303 -8.97 36.55 -12.42
CA GLU A 303 -8.39 37.56 -11.52
C GLU A 303 -6.87 37.60 -11.62
N SER A 304 -6.21 36.44 -11.62
CA SER A 304 -4.75 36.35 -11.68
C SER A 304 -4.13 36.72 -13.05
N GLN A 305 -4.93 36.80 -14.10
CA GLN A 305 -4.43 36.96 -15.45
C GLN A 305 -3.79 38.35 -15.63
N ASN A 306 -2.55 38.37 -16.10
CA ASN A 306 -1.76 39.59 -16.31
C ASN A 306 -1.45 40.40 -15.04
N GLN A 307 -1.63 39.81 -13.85
CA GLN A 307 -1.19 40.41 -12.60
C GLN A 307 0.26 39.99 -12.34
N PHE A 308 1.20 40.90 -12.62
CA PHE A 308 2.63 40.72 -12.42
C PHE A 308 3.17 41.78 -11.47
N VAL A 309 4.03 41.38 -10.55
CA VAL A 309 4.67 42.28 -9.58
C VAL A 309 5.57 43.27 -10.32
N ASN A 310 6.34 42.75 -11.28
CA ASN A 310 7.30 43.48 -12.10
C ASN A 310 6.79 43.67 -13.54
N SER A 311 5.51 44.08 -13.69
CA SER A 311 4.81 44.19 -14.99
C SER A 311 5.51 45.06 -16.05
N LYS A 312 6.41 45.97 -15.65
CA LYS A 312 7.18 46.84 -16.55
C LYS A 312 8.50 46.22 -17.01
N HIS A 313 9.01 45.21 -16.31
CA HIS A 313 10.30 44.57 -16.56
C HIS A 313 10.33 43.88 -17.93
N THR A 314 11.44 44.01 -18.66
CA THR A 314 11.55 43.57 -20.06
C THR A 314 11.37 42.05 -20.18
N LEU A 315 12.00 41.27 -19.30
CA LEU A 315 11.86 39.81 -19.30
C LEU A 315 10.43 39.36 -18.95
N VAL A 316 9.75 40.07 -18.04
CA VAL A 316 8.35 39.73 -17.68
C VAL A 316 7.43 39.96 -18.87
N LYS A 317 7.63 41.04 -19.64
CA LYS A 317 6.89 41.27 -20.89
C LYS A 317 7.18 40.18 -21.93
N LYS A 318 8.45 39.77 -22.07
CA LYS A 318 8.89 38.71 -22.99
C LYS A 318 8.21 37.37 -22.67
N HIS A 319 8.14 36.98 -21.40
CA HIS A 319 7.64 35.67 -20.96
C HIS A 319 6.20 35.70 -20.41
N LYS A 320 5.47 36.80 -20.60
CA LYS A 320 4.11 37.02 -20.08
C LYS A 320 3.14 35.85 -20.31
N ASN A 321 3.14 35.26 -21.51
CA ASN A 321 2.18 34.21 -21.86
C ASN A 321 2.42 32.92 -21.07
N ILE A 322 3.68 32.49 -20.95
CA ILE A 322 4.02 31.26 -20.23
C ILE A 322 3.84 31.45 -18.72
N LEU A 323 4.18 32.62 -18.17
CA LEU A 323 3.91 32.94 -16.77
C LEU A 323 2.42 32.90 -16.41
N ASN A 324 1.56 33.46 -17.27
CA ASN A 324 0.11 33.36 -17.10
C ASN A 324 -0.36 31.89 -17.12
N LYS A 325 0.22 31.06 -18.00
CA LYS A 325 -0.09 29.61 -18.04
C LYS A 325 0.28 28.94 -16.72
N ILE A 326 1.48 29.19 -16.19
CA ILE A 326 1.95 28.67 -14.90
C ILE A 326 1.01 29.07 -13.77
N LYS A 327 0.76 30.39 -13.58
CA LYS A 327 -0.12 30.91 -12.51
C LYS A 327 -1.53 30.28 -12.58
N LYS A 328 -2.08 30.14 -13.79
CA LYS A 328 -3.40 29.52 -14.01
C LYS A 328 -3.44 28.07 -13.55
N ILE A 329 -2.40 27.28 -13.83
CA ILE A 329 -2.31 25.88 -13.43
C ILE A 329 -2.09 25.76 -11.92
N GLN A 330 -1.21 26.59 -11.33
CA GLN A 330 -0.97 26.63 -9.89
C GLN A 330 -2.26 26.91 -9.10
N ILE A 331 -3.07 27.89 -9.53
CA ILE A 331 -4.38 28.16 -8.91
C ILE A 331 -5.28 26.92 -8.98
N SER A 332 -5.27 26.21 -10.11
CA SER A 332 -6.05 24.98 -10.26
C SER A 332 -5.59 23.88 -9.31
N LEU A 333 -4.28 23.64 -9.19
CA LEU A 333 -3.73 22.61 -8.30
C LEU A 333 -4.07 22.92 -6.84
N ARG A 334 -3.80 24.16 -6.40
CA ARG A 334 -4.08 24.60 -5.02
C ARG A 334 -5.56 24.48 -4.67
N LEU A 335 -6.46 25.02 -5.50
CA LEU A 335 -7.90 24.98 -5.23
C LEU A 335 -8.46 23.55 -5.26
N ARG A 336 -7.99 22.70 -6.18
CA ARG A 336 -8.39 21.28 -6.21
C ARG A 336 -7.95 20.53 -4.96
N LYS A 337 -6.70 20.71 -4.51
CA LYS A 337 -6.19 20.07 -3.28
C LYS A 337 -7.03 20.48 -2.06
N LEU A 338 -7.40 21.77 -1.96
CA LEU A 338 -8.27 22.27 -0.90
C LEU A 338 -9.70 21.71 -0.99
N TYR A 339 -10.27 21.63 -2.20
CA TYR A 339 -11.61 21.10 -2.44
C TYR A 339 -11.73 19.62 -2.06
N TYR A 340 -10.80 18.78 -2.53
CA TYR A 340 -10.88 17.34 -2.29
C TYR A 340 -10.60 16.95 -0.83
N LYS A 341 -9.80 17.74 -0.10
CA LYS A 341 -9.45 17.42 1.29
C LYS A 341 -10.47 17.91 2.31
N ASN A 342 -11.08 19.07 2.11
CA ASN A 342 -11.96 19.70 3.10
C ASN A 342 -13.43 19.82 2.65
N GLY A 343 -13.75 19.41 1.41
CA GLY A 343 -15.07 19.67 0.84
C GLY A 343 -15.30 21.16 0.54
N TRP A 344 -16.41 21.45 -0.14
CA TRP A 344 -16.75 22.79 -0.60
C TRP A 344 -17.04 23.79 0.53
N GLU A 345 -17.66 23.32 1.62
CA GLU A 345 -18.17 24.18 2.71
C GLU A 345 -17.04 24.86 3.50
N LEU A 346 -15.87 24.22 3.63
CA LEU A 346 -14.72 24.72 4.38
C LEU A 346 -13.77 25.61 3.56
N LEU A 347 -13.89 25.63 2.24
CA LEU A 347 -13.06 26.46 1.34
C LEU A 347 -13.30 27.97 1.57
N ARG A 348 -14.46 28.34 2.11
CA ARG A 348 -14.85 29.74 2.34
C ARG A 348 -14.34 30.32 3.65
N GLU A 349 -14.10 29.47 4.65
CA GLU A 349 -13.79 29.88 6.03
C GLU A 349 -12.32 29.69 6.43
N ARG A 350 -11.55 28.84 5.72
CA ARG A 350 -10.17 28.45 6.11
C ARG A 350 -9.13 28.68 5.03
N MET A 351 -9.16 29.85 4.38
CA MET A 351 -8.04 30.26 3.52
C MET A 351 -6.79 30.68 4.33
N ASP A 352 -6.91 30.84 5.64
CA ASP A 352 -5.85 31.34 6.51
C ASP A 352 -5.24 30.22 7.39
N ASP A 353 -3.91 30.19 7.39
CA ASP A 353 -2.99 29.76 8.47
C ASP A 353 -2.37 28.35 8.53
N HIS A 354 -2.88 27.28 7.90
CA HIS A 354 -2.19 25.96 7.95
C HIS A 354 -1.86 25.28 6.62
N TYR A 355 -2.38 25.80 5.49
CA TYR A 355 -2.05 25.29 4.15
C TYR A 355 -1.02 26.16 3.40
N HIS A 356 -0.44 27.15 4.09
CA HIS A 356 0.53 28.06 3.48
C HIS A 356 1.87 27.39 3.19
N ASP A 357 2.27 26.37 3.94
CA ASP A 357 3.61 25.79 3.77
C ASP A 357 3.72 25.03 2.44
N ASP A 358 2.74 24.21 2.07
CA ASP A 358 2.71 23.43 0.82
C ASP A 358 2.74 24.24 -0.47
N PHE A 359 2.09 25.39 -0.50
CA PHE A 359 1.97 26.20 -1.71
C PHE A 359 2.61 27.58 -1.54
N GLY A 360 3.38 27.76 -0.48
CA GLY A 360 4.09 28.99 -0.19
C GLY A 360 5.08 29.26 -1.32
N LEU A 361 5.03 30.46 -1.87
CA LEU A 361 5.96 30.90 -2.89
C LEU A 361 6.69 32.15 -2.41
N LEU A 362 8.02 32.14 -2.54
CA LEU A 362 8.87 33.25 -2.13
C LEU A 362 9.37 34.00 -3.36
N LEU A 363 8.77 35.16 -3.62
CA LEU A 363 9.18 36.04 -4.73
C LEU A 363 10.50 36.74 -4.40
N TRP A 364 11.34 36.89 -5.42
CA TRP A 364 12.57 37.68 -5.34
C TRP A 364 12.36 39.03 -6.02
N SER A 365 12.87 40.10 -5.41
CA SER A 365 12.98 41.38 -6.10
C SER A 365 14.13 41.35 -7.11
N GLU A 366 14.11 42.28 -8.06
CA GLU A 366 15.20 42.48 -9.02
C GLU A 366 16.53 42.71 -8.28
N GLU A 367 16.53 43.53 -7.23
CA GLU A 367 17.74 43.79 -6.44
C GLU A 367 18.26 42.54 -5.72
N LYS A 368 17.38 41.65 -5.26
CA LYS A 368 17.79 40.39 -4.62
C LYS A 368 18.47 39.46 -5.63
N ILE A 369 17.95 39.38 -6.85
CA ILE A 369 18.57 38.61 -7.94
C ILE A 369 19.95 39.19 -8.27
N ASP A 370 20.06 40.50 -8.47
CA ASP A 370 21.32 41.16 -8.78
C ASP A 370 22.36 40.97 -7.66
N GLN A 371 21.93 41.06 -6.40
CA GLN A 371 22.79 40.81 -5.25
C GLN A 371 23.28 39.37 -5.20
N TYR A 372 22.42 38.40 -5.52
CA TYR A 372 22.78 36.98 -5.55
C TYR A 372 23.81 36.71 -6.66
N GLU A 373 23.56 37.17 -7.88
CA GLU A 373 24.49 37.04 -9.02
C GLU A 373 25.83 37.69 -8.72
N LYS A 374 25.84 38.90 -8.15
CA LYS A 374 27.07 39.61 -7.79
C LYS A 374 27.84 38.93 -6.65
N ARG A 375 27.13 38.44 -5.63
CA ARG A 375 27.74 37.77 -4.46
C ARG A 375 28.41 36.46 -4.87
N HIS A 376 27.78 35.73 -5.78
CA HIS A 376 28.22 34.40 -6.17
C HIS A 376 29.00 34.38 -7.49
N GLU A 377 29.16 35.52 -8.15
CA GLU A 377 29.89 35.66 -9.42
C GLU A 377 29.35 34.72 -10.52
N ILE A 378 28.02 34.60 -10.59
CA ILE A 378 27.30 33.77 -11.57
C ILE A 378 26.27 34.61 -12.31
N GLN A 379 25.85 34.13 -13.48
CA GLN A 379 24.73 34.66 -14.23
C GLN A 379 23.63 33.61 -14.32
N LEU A 380 22.44 33.93 -13.83
CA LEU A 380 21.26 33.07 -13.91
C LEU A 380 20.63 33.17 -15.31
N PRO A 381 20.08 32.06 -15.84
CA PRO A 381 19.28 32.10 -17.06
C PRO A 381 18.11 33.08 -16.95
N GLU A 382 17.79 33.81 -18.03
CA GLU A 382 16.72 34.82 -18.06
C GLU A 382 15.37 34.27 -17.56
N GLU A 383 15.05 33.04 -17.95
CA GLU A 383 13.81 32.35 -17.59
C GLU A 383 13.73 32.04 -16.09
N LEU A 384 14.87 31.70 -15.47
CA LEU A 384 14.95 31.48 -14.02
C LEU A 384 14.75 32.79 -13.26
N LYS A 385 15.39 33.87 -13.70
CA LYS A 385 15.20 35.21 -13.08
C LYS A 385 13.73 35.61 -13.07
N VAL A 386 13.06 35.45 -14.20
CA VAL A 386 11.64 35.77 -14.34
C VAL A 386 10.75 34.88 -13.49
N TYR A 387 11.07 33.59 -13.40
CA TYR A 387 10.34 32.69 -12.52
C TYR A 387 10.44 33.11 -11.06
N LEU A 388 11.64 33.45 -10.58
CA LEU A 388 11.86 33.92 -9.20
C LEU A 388 11.12 35.23 -8.92
N MET A 389 11.04 36.14 -9.90
CA MET A 389 10.33 37.42 -9.76
C MET A 389 8.81 37.31 -9.73
N GLU A 390 8.24 36.36 -10.49
CA GLU A 390 6.79 36.33 -10.76
C GLU A 390 6.05 35.10 -10.26
N ILE A 391 6.75 33.99 -10.05
CA ILE A 391 6.22 32.74 -9.51
C ILE A 391 6.78 32.52 -8.10
N GLY A 392 8.11 32.47 -7.95
CA GLY A 392 8.80 32.36 -6.67
C GLY A 392 9.36 30.97 -6.37
N GLU A 393 10.29 30.92 -5.40
CA GLU A 393 10.84 29.67 -4.86
C GLU A 393 9.83 28.90 -4.01
N MET A 394 10.18 27.67 -3.62
CA MET A 394 9.39 26.74 -2.80
C MET A 394 8.18 26.18 -3.58
N GLY A 395 7.12 25.81 -2.86
CA GLY A 395 5.86 25.36 -3.43
C GLY A 395 5.83 23.87 -3.74
N HIS A 396 6.29 23.02 -2.82
CA HIS A 396 6.28 21.55 -2.97
C HIS A 396 4.93 20.98 -3.37
N GLY A 397 3.83 21.57 -2.91
CA GLY A 397 2.47 21.17 -3.25
C GLY A 397 2.13 21.31 -4.74
N TYR A 398 2.96 22.00 -5.53
CA TYR A 398 2.81 22.12 -6.98
C TYR A 398 3.47 20.98 -7.76
N PHE A 399 4.32 20.17 -7.14
CA PHE A 399 5.08 19.09 -7.78
C PHE A 399 4.91 17.77 -6.99
N SER A 400 5.41 16.65 -7.51
CA SER A 400 5.26 15.35 -6.83
C SER A 400 6.28 15.14 -5.72
N TRP A 401 7.52 15.56 -5.94
CA TRP A 401 8.63 15.30 -5.03
C TRP A 401 9.48 16.56 -4.78
N GLY A 402 9.97 16.71 -3.56
CA GLY A 402 10.87 17.80 -3.15
C GLY A 402 10.16 19.05 -2.64
N GLU A 403 10.94 20.07 -2.31
CA GLU A 403 10.50 21.33 -1.68
C GLU A 403 10.04 22.39 -2.72
N GLY A 404 10.01 22.02 -4.01
CA GLY A 404 9.82 22.95 -5.13
C GLY A 404 11.15 23.51 -5.66
N ILE A 405 11.10 24.65 -6.35
CA ILE A 405 12.31 25.27 -6.92
C ILE A 405 13.03 26.06 -5.82
N ILE A 406 14.27 25.69 -5.51
CA ILE A 406 15.08 26.33 -4.47
C ILE A 406 16.41 26.77 -5.06
N MET A 407 16.79 28.03 -4.84
CA MET A 407 18.12 28.51 -5.21
C MET A 407 19.19 27.94 -4.27
N PRO A 408 20.30 27.41 -4.82
CA PRO A 408 21.41 26.91 -4.02
C PRO A 408 21.93 27.97 -3.04
N SER A 409 22.18 27.54 -1.81
CA SER A 409 22.76 28.40 -0.76
C SER A 409 24.09 27.87 -0.23
N GLU A 410 24.43 26.61 -0.55
CA GLU A 410 25.67 25.97 -0.14
C GLU A 410 26.82 26.29 -1.10
N ASN A 411 27.99 26.65 -0.55
CA ASN A 411 29.17 26.99 -1.36
C ASN A 411 29.53 25.89 -2.37
N LYS A 412 29.40 24.61 -2.01
CA LYS A 412 29.76 23.49 -2.90
C LYS A 412 28.90 23.47 -4.17
N GLU A 413 27.60 23.73 -4.04
CA GLU A 413 26.69 23.79 -5.17
C GLU A 413 26.96 25.03 -6.02
N ILE A 414 27.17 26.18 -5.38
CA ILE A 414 27.53 27.44 -6.07
C ILE A 414 28.81 27.29 -6.89
N GLU A 415 29.85 26.65 -6.35
CA GLU A 415 31.10 26.42 -7.09
C GLU A 415 30.90 25.54 -8.33
N LYS A 416 29.92 24.61 -8.33
CA LYS A 416 29.54 23.89 -9.55
C LYS A 416 28.90 24.80 -10.58
N LEU A 417 28.01 25.71 -10.16
CA LEU A 417 27.31 26.64 -11.08
C LEU A 417 28.26 27.61 -11.79
N LYS A 418 29.40 27.96 -11.16
CA LYS A 418 30.43 28.82 -11.75
C LYS A 418 31.16 28.20 -12.92
N LYS A 419 31.19 26.86 -12.99
CA LYS A 419 31.88 26.13 -14.04
C LYS A 419 30.99 26.00 -15.27
N ASN A 420 31.63 25.83 -16.43
CA ASN A 420 30.92 25.61 -17.68
C ASN A 420 30.36 24.18 -17.73
N PHE A 421 29.12 24.06 -18.22
CA PHE A 421 28.53 22.77 -18.54
C PHE A 421 29.41 22.01 -19.55
N PRO A 422 29.89 20.80 -19.22
CA PRO A 422 30.97 20.16 -19.99
C PRO A 422 30.49 19.43 -21.25
N ILE A 423 29.19 19.17 -21.39
CA ILE A 423 28.62 18.41 -22.51
C ILE A 423 28.21 19.39 -23.63
N THR A 424 28.63 19.08 -24.85
CA THR A 424 28.30 19.82 -26.08
C THR A 424 27.48 18.95 -27.04
N SER A 425 26.93 19.52 -28.10
CA SER A 425 26.17 18.76 -29.11
C SER A 425 26.97 17.66 -29.80
N ALA A 426 28.31 17.72 -29.78
CA ALA A 426 29.17 16.66 -30.29
C ALA A 426 29.24 15.42 -29.39
N LYS A 427 28.82 15.55 -28.12
CA LYS A 427 28.90 14.50 -27.09
C LYS A 427 27.54 13.85 -26.78
N ILE A 428 26.47 14.27 -27.47
CA ILE A 428 25.14 13.66 -27.35
C ILE A 428 24.86 12.76 -28.55
N HIS A 429 24.46 11.52 -28.28
CA HIS A 429 24.29 10.48 -29.31
C HIS A 429 22.91 9.84 -29.18
N ASN A 430 22.44 9.17 -30.24
CA ASN A 430 21.22 8.38 -30.14
C ASN A 430 21.48 7.17 -29.26
N ILE A 431 20.72 7.03 -28.19
CA ILE A 431 20.91 6.00 -27.17
C ILE A 431 19.74 5.01 -27.12
N GLY A 432 18.81 5.08 -28.08
CA GLY A 432 17.80 4.04 -28.29
C GLY A 432 16.82 3.81 -27.14
N SER A 433 16.67 4.78 -26.23
CA SER A 433 15.70 4.67 -25.14
C SER A 433 14.25 4.68 -25.67
N TYR A 434 13.29 4.30 -24.82
CA TYR A 434 11.85 4.40 -25.06
C TYR A 434 11.37 5.78 -25.57
N LEU A 435 12.22 6.81 -25.48
CA LEU A 435 11.95 8.17 -25.89
C LEU A 435 12.57 8.63 -27.22
N ASP A 436 13.28 7.78 -27.97
CA ASP A 436 14.02 8.23 -29.19
C ASP A 436 14.91 9.45 -28.86
N GLN A 437 15.54 9.40 -27.68
CA GLN A 437 16.30 10.52 -27.12
C GLN A 437 17.76 10.48 -27.54
N LYS A 438 18.31 11.68 -27.76
CA LYS A 438 19.75 11.89 -27.76
C LYS A 438 20.20 12.22 -26.33
N GLY A 439 21.24 11.55 -25.86
CA GLY A 439 21.74 11.71 -24.50
C GLY A 439 23.23 11.48 -24.39
N TRP A 440 23.71 11.67 -23.18
CA TRP A 440 25.06 11.37 -22.74
C TRP A 440 25.03 10.18 -21.79
N ILE A 441 25.96 9.24 -21.93
CA ILE A 441 26.11 8.10 -21.04
C ILE A 441 27.49 8.13 -20.39
N TYR A 442 27.60 7.49 -19.24
CA TYR A 442 28.85 7.38 -18.49
C TYR A 442 29.88 6.58 -19.30
N PRO A 443 31.06 7.15 -19.61
CA PRO A 443 32.06 6.48 -20.45
C PRO A 443 32.68 5.24 -19.79
N ASP A 444 32.53 5.11 -18.47
CA ASP A 444 32.93 3.96 -17.64
C ASP A 444 31.82 2.91 -17.44
N ASP A 445 30.62 3.13 -18.00
CA ASP A 445 29.55 2.12 -18.03
C ASP A 445 29.77 1.17 -19.23
N ASP A 446 30.59 0.14 -19.00
CA ASP A 446 30.90 -0.89 -19.99
C ASP A 446 29.64 -1.60 -20.49
N SER A 447 28.66 -1.87 -19.61
CA SER A 447 27.39 -2.50 -19.99
C SER A 447 26.60 -1.65 -20.97
N GLY A 448 26.48 -0.36 -20.68
CA GLY A 448 25.69 0.54 -21.49
C GLY A 448 26.31 0.83 -22.85
N PHE A 449 27.63 0.96 -22.91
CA PHE A 449 28.34 1.15 -24.17
C PHE A 449 28.24 -0.10 -25.07
N VAL A 450 28.41 -1.30 -24.50
CA VAL A 450 28.26 -2.57 -25.22
C VAL A 450 26.83 -2.73 -25.76
N TYR A 451 25.82 -2.40 -24.95
CA TYR A 451 24.43 -2.43 -25.39
C TYR A 451 24.18 -1.56 -26.64
N LEU A 452 24.70 -0.33 -26.67
CA LEU A 452 24.54 0.55 -27.84
C LEU A 452 25.20 -0.02 -29.11
N GLN A 453 26.32 -0.74 -28.97
CA GLN A 453 26.97 -1.45 -30.08
C GLN A 453 26.12 -2.63 -30.56
N GLU A 454 25.59 -3.43 -29.65
CA GLU A 454 24.72 -4.58 -29.96
C GLU A 454 23.41 -4.17 -30.66
N GLN A 455 22.86 -3.00 -30.30
CA GLN A 455 21.68 -2.43 -30.97
C GLN A 455 22.00 -1.77 -32.32
N GLY A 456 23.27 -1.72 -32.73
CA GLY A 456 23.71 -1.07 -33.97
C GLY A 456 23.53 0.45 -33.98
N LEU A 457 23.42 1.08 -32.79
CA LEU A 457 23.27 2.53 -32.64
C LEU A 457 24.62 3.24 -32.76
N ILE A 458 25.71 2.57 -32.40
CA ILE A 458 27.09 3.02 -32.56
C ILE A 458 27.95 1.89 -33.14
N SER A 459 29.10 2.24 -33.73
CA SER A 459 30.04 1.27 -34.32
C SER A 459 30.67 0.36 -33.26
N GLU A 460 30.90 -0.91 -33.57
CA GLU A 460 31.73 -1.83 -32.75
C GLU A 460 33.15 -1.29 -32.54
N SER A 461 33.66 -0.47 -33.46
CA SER A 461 34.97 0.17 -33.36
C SER A 461 34.96 1.51 -32.60
N ALA A 462 33.81 1.95 -32.10
CA ALA A 462 33.68 3.22 -31.41
C ALA A 462 34.40 3.20 -30.05
N ASN A 463 34.91 4.36 -29.62
CA ASN A 463 35.57 4.53 -28.33
C ASN A 463 34.69 5.37 -27.39
N ALA A 464 34.33 4.81 -26.23
CA ALA A 464 33.46 5.45 -25.24
C ALA A 464 34.03 6.80 -24.74
N GLN A 465 35.33 6.86 -24.45
CA GLN A 465 35.99 8.07 -23.97
C GLN A 465 36.04 9.16 -25.05
N GLU A 466 36.22 8.81 -26.32
CA GLU A 466 36.16 9.79 -27.41
C GLU A 466 34.74 10.33 -27.61
N MET A 467 33.72 9.48 -27.54
CA MET A 467 32.32 9.85 -27.80
C MET A 467 31.65 10.57 -26.64
N PHE A 468 31.92 10.14 -25.40
CA PHE A 468 31.23 10.60 -24.19
C PHE A 468 32.18 11.18 -23.14
N GLY A 469 33.49 10.99 -23.26
CA GLY A 469 34.44 11.54 -22.29
C GLY A 469 34.33 13.06 -22.12
N LEU A 470 34.36 13.49 -20.85
CA LEU A 470 34.34 14.89 -20.43
C LEU A 470 35.74 15.52 -20.51
N PRO A 471 35.84 16.86 -20.54
CA PRO A 471 37.12 17.55 -20.37
C PRO A 471 37.82 17.19 -19.06
N GLU A 472 39.14 17.33 -19.02
CA GLU A 472 39.94 17.05 -17.83
C GLU A 472 39.46 17.90 -16.63
N ASN A 473 39.26 17.25 -15.48
CA ASN A 473 38.75 17.85 -14.23
C ASN A 473 37.30 18.37 -14.25
N ALA A 474 36.51 18.04 -15.28
CA ALA A 474 35.07 18.34 -15.31
C ALA A 474 34.23 17.27 -14.61
N ASP A 475 33.23 17.69 -13.84
CA ASP A 475 32.17 16.86 -13.28
C ASP A 475 30.91 16.99 -14.16
N ILE A 476 30.15 15.91 -14.35
CA ILE A 476 28.95 15.91 -15.22
C ILE A 476 27.92 16.99 -14.84
N PHE A 477 27.86 17.33 -13.54
CA PHE A 477 26.93 18.33 -13.02
C PHE A 477 27.55 19.73 -12.86
N ASP A 478 28.77 19.95 -13.34
CA ASP A 478 29.33 21.30 -13.45
C ASP A 478 28.43 22.15 -14.36
N GLY A 479 28.10 23.38 -13.96
CA GLY A 479 27.15 24.23 -14.68
C GLY A 479 25.67 23.81 -14.60
N CYS A 480 25.30 22.89 -13.71
CA CYS A 480 23.92 22.43 -13.51
C CYS A 480 23.35 22.85 -12.16
N MET A 481 22.06 23.21 -12.12
CA MET A 481 21.29 23.42 -10.90
C MET A 481 20.27 22.30 -10.73
N LEU A 482 20.31 21.57 -9.62
CA LEU A 482 19.30 20.55 -9.29
C LEU A 482 17.96 21.24 -9.02
N LEU A 483 16.91 20.78 -9.72
CA LEU A 483 15.53 21.25 -9.51
C LEU A 483 14.75 20.35 -8.54
N GLY A 484 15.08 19.06 -8.51
CA GLY A 484 14.35 18.07 -7.74
C GLY A 484 14.37 16.70 -8.44
N TYR A 485 13.34 15.90 -8.19
CA TYR A 485 13.22 14.56 -8.74
C TYR A 485 11.93 14.44 -9.55
N SER A 486 11.98 13.68 -10.65
CA SER A 486 10.79 13.35 -11.44
C SER A 486 9.88 12.39 -10.66
N MET A 487 8.66 12.17 -11.16
CA MET A 487 7.78 11.12 -10.65
C MET A 487 8.44 9.72 -10.65
N GLY A 488 9.32 9.46 -11.63
CA GLY A 488 10.14 8.26 -11.72
C GLY A 488 11.37 8.26 -10.81
N GLN A 489 11.51 9.27 -9.94
CA GLN A 489 12.65 9.51 -9.05
C GLN A 489 13.98 9.81 -9.77
N ASN A 490 13.92 10.23 -11.04
CA ASN A 490 15.11 10.69 -11.78
C ASN A 490 15.48 12.10 -11.34
N SER A 491 16.76 12.41 -11.18
CA SER A 491 17.18 13.76 -10.80
C SER A 491 17.06 14.72 -11.98
N LEU A 492 16.41 15.87 -11.77
CA LEU A 492 16.16 16.86 -12.82
C LEU A 492 17.04 18.09 -12.61
N TYR A 493 17.75 18.50 -13.65
CA TYR A 493 18.73 19.57 -13.63
C TYR A 493 18.41 20.67 -14.65
N LEU A 494 18.49 21.92 -14.24
CA LEU A 494 18.54 23.08 -15.13
C LEU A 494 20.00 23.34 -15.55
N ILE A 495 20.24 23.39 -16.85
CA ILE A 495 21.55 23.78 -17.38
C ILE A 495 21.69 25.31 -17.29
N MET A 496 22.69 25.78 -16.57
CA MET A 496 22.81 27.19 -16.17
C MET A 496 23.65 28.03 -17.13
N ASN A 497 24.49 27.39 -17.94
CA ASN A 497 25.40 28.05 -18.89
C ASN A 497 25.79 27.09 -20.02
N GLY A 498 26.52 27.60 -21.02
CA GLY A 498 27.02 26.80 -22.15
C GLY A 498 25.99 26.62 -23.28
N GLU A 499 26.23 25.64 -24.15
CA GLU A 499 25.44 25.44 -25.39
C GLU A 499 23.94 25.17 -25.11
N PHE A 500 23.65 24.52 -23.98
CA PHE A 500 22.30 24.07 -23.62
C PHE A 500 21.65 24.91 -22.52
N GLU A 501 22.17 26.11 -22.25
CA GLU A 501 21.64 27.01 -21.22
C GLU A 501 20.11 27.11 -21.27
N GLY A 502 19.47 26.93 -20.12
CA GLY A 502 18.02 27.00 -19.95
C GLY A 502 17.27 25.69 -20.22
N GLU A 503 17.91 24.62 -20.70
CA GLU A 503 17.26 23.31 -20.88
C GLU A 503 17.19 22.52 -19.57
N ILE A 504 16.20 21.62 -19.48
CA ILE A 504 16.07 20.68 -18.37
C ILE A 504 16.51 19.29 -18.79
N TRP A 505 17.41 18.71 -18.00
CA TRP A 505 17.99 17.40 -18.21
C TRP A 505 17.63 16.46 -17.05
N SER A 506 17.48 15.19 -17.35
CA SER A 506 17.13 14.12 -16.42
C SER A 506 18.30 13.16 -16.30
N ASP A 507 18.58 12.75 -15.07
CA ASP A 507 19.53 11.69 -14.74
C ASP A 507 18.78 10.48 -14.19
N ALA A 508 18.73 9.40 -14.98
CA ALA A 508 17.84 8.26 -14.75
C ALA A 508 18.53 7.02 -14.15
N LEU A 509 19.66 7.18 -13.45
CA LEU A 509 20.68 6.16 -13.14
C LEU A 509 20.30 4.86 -12.37
N GLN A 510 19.04 4.57 -12.07
CA GLN A 510 18.73 3.47 -11.15
C GLN A 510 18.91 2.03 -11.70
N TYR A 511 18.99 1.79 -13.02
CA TYR A 511 18.89 0.43 -13.60
C TYR A 511 19.71 0.14 -14.90
N GLY A 512 20.82 0.84 -15.17
CA GLY A 512 21.67 0.61 -16.36
C GLY A 512 21.09 1.13 -17.69
N VAL A 513 21.93 1.36 -18.72
CA VAL A 513 21.51 1.96 -20.01
C VAL A 513 20.43 1.12 -20.72
N GLU A 514 20.38 -0.20 -20.50
CA GLU A 514 19.32 -1.09 -20.98
C GLU A 514 17.91 -0.72 -20.48
N SER A 515 17.83 0.02 -19.37
CA SER A 515 16.59 0.55 -18.80
C SER A 515 16.34 2.03 -19.19
N GLY A 516 17.16 2.60 -20.08
CA GLY A 516 17.09 4.00 -20.50
C GLY A 516 17.88 4.96 -19.60
N CYS A 517 18.75 4.45 -18.71
CA CYS A 517 19.55 5.27 -17.80
C CYS A 517 20.61 6.07 -18.57
N CYS A 518 20.40 7.38 -18.69
CA CYS A 518 21.31 8.31 -19.33
C CYS A 518 21.14 9.69 -18.71
N PHE A 519 22.14 10.54 -18.91
CA PHE A 519 21.96 11.97 -18.68
C PHE A 519 21.52 12.62 -20.00
N SER A 520 20.24 12.96 -20.09
CA SER A 520 19.66 13.45 -21.34
C SER A 520 18.61 14.52 -21.10
N VAL A 521 18.12 15.14 -22.18
CA VAL A 521 17.08 16.16 -22.06
C VAL A 521 15.80 15.52 -21.53
N ALA A 522 15.22 16.10 -20.47
CA ALA A 522 14.10 15.52 -19.73
C ALA A 522 12.85 15.30 -20.60
N THR A 523 12.75 15.94 -21.76
CA THR A 523 11.59 15.84 -22.66
C THR A 523 12.03 15.75 -24.11
N ARG A 524 11.29 15.00 -24.95
CA ARG A 524 11.55 14.91 -26.40
C ARG A 524 11.54 16.27 -27.12
N LYS A 525 10.74 17.21 -26.61
CA LYS A 525 10.60 18.57 -27.14
C LYS A 525 11.74 19.50 -26.75
N ARG A 526 12.67 19.05 -25.91
CA ARG A 526 13.79 19.83 -25.38
C ARG A 526 13.35 21.19 -24.82
N LEU A 527 12.36 21.14 -23.93
CA LEU A 527 11.78 22.35 -23.36
C LEU A 527 12.80 23.17 -22.56
N LYS A 528 12.70 24.50 -22.69
CA LYS A 528 13.36 25.45 -21.79
C LYS A 528 12.61 25.56 -20.47
N PHE A 529 13.27 26.11 -19.45
CA PHE A 529 12.83 26.14 -18.07
C PHE A 529 11.34 26.47 -17.88
N LEU A 530 10.84 27.63 -18.33
CA LEU A 530 9.45 28.03 -18.07
C LEU A 530 8.43 27.12 -18.75
N ASP A 531 8.72 26.66 -19.97
CA ASP A 531 7.86 25.71 -20.67
C ASP A 531 7.86 24.34 -19.98
N PHE A 532 9.01 23.90 -19.48
CA PHE A 532 9.15 22.68 -18.69
C PHE A 532 8.34 22.75 -17.40
N ILE A 533 8.44 23.86 -16.64
CA ILE A 533 7.63 24.08 -15.44
C ILE A 533 6.14 24.02 -15.77
N ALA A 534 5.70 24.73 -16.82
CA ALA A 534 4.29 24.73 -17.21
C ALA A 534 3.77 23.34 -17.59
N GLN A 535 4.59 22.52 -18.25
CA GLN A 535 4.24 21.15 -18.62
C GLN A 535 4.32 20.17 -17.44
N SER A 536 5.25 20.37 -16.50
CA SER A 536 5.31 19.58 -15.25
C SER A 536 4.05 19.80 -14.42
N LEU A 537 3.65 21.07 -14.22
CA LEU A 537 2.41 21.41 -13.52
C LEU A 537 1.15 20.85 -14.21
N GLU A 538 1.14 20.87 -15.55
CA GLU A 538 0.05 20.29 -16.34
C GLU A 538 -0.01 18.77 -16.18
N SER A 539 1.16 18.10 -16.17
CA SER A 539 1.27 16.67 -15.92
C SER A 539 0.78 16.31 -14.52
N HIS A 540 1.17 17.06 -13.49
CA HIS A 540 0.65 16.91 -12.13
C HIS A 540 -0.87 17.07 -12.08
N ARG A 541 -1.43 18.10 -12.75
CA ARG A 541 -2.88 18.31 -12.80
C ARG A 541 -3.63 17.11 -13.39
N ASN A 542 -2.99 16.40 -14.31
CA ASN A 542 -3.52 15.22 -14.99
C ASN A 542 -3.02 13.91 -14.36
N ASN A 543 -2.53 13.94 -13.10
CA ASN A 543 -2.02 12.78 -12.37
C ASN A 543 -0.95 11.99 -13.15
N TYR A 544 -0.11 12.68 -13.92
CA TYR A 544 0.99 12.09 -14.68
C TYR A 544 0.53 10.99 -15.68
N SER A 545 -0.69 11.08 -16.19
CA SER A 545 -1.25 10.07 -17.11
C SER A 545 -0.52 9.95 -18.46
N ASN A 546 0.36 10.90 -18.79
CA ASN A 546 1.10 10.99 -20.06
C ASN A 546 2.62 11.06 -19.83
N THR A 547 3.17 10.28 -18.90
CA THR A 547 4.63 10.24 -18.61
C THR A 547 5.48 9.77 -19.79
N GLU A 548 4.87 9.21 -20.83
CA GLU A 548 5.55 8.82 -22.08
C GLU A 548 6.17 10.01 -22.85
N ASP A 549 5.82 11.26 -22.52
CA ASP A 549 6.34 12.45 -23.20
C ASP A 549 7.59 13.08 -22.54
N GLY A 550 7.98 12.62 -21.35
CA GLY A 550 9.17 13.09 -20.63
C GLY A 550 9.12 12.90 -19.11
N ASP A 551 10.24 13.20 -18.47
CA ASP A 551 10.38 13.26 -17.02
C ASP A 551 9.88 14.59 -16.48
N TRP A 552 8.86 14.53 -15.63
CA TRP A 552 8.21 15.70 -15.03
C TRP A 552 8.35 15.67 -13.50
N MET A 553 8.52 16.86 -12.90
CA MET A 553 8.58 17.05 -11.43
C MET A 553 7.28 16.72 -10.72
#